data_AF-A0A917J4M4-F1
#
_entry.id   AF-A0A917J4M4-F1
#
_cell.length_a   1.000
_cell.length_b   1.000
_cell.length_c   1.000
_cell.angle_alpha   90.00
_cell.angle_beta   90.00
_cell.angle_gamma   90.00
#
_symmetry.space_group_name_H-M   'P 1'
#
loop_
_entity.id
_entity.type
_entity.pdbx_description
1 polymer ?
#
loop_
_entity_poly.entity_id
_entity_poly.type
_entity_poly.pdbx_seq_one_letter_code
_entity_poly.pdbx_strand_id
1 'polypeptide(L)'
;MKKALTTTVLFTALFLFGCDPAATFTKPQPEGGSELTSFPERLQGKYMAADQASVLAITDKLMIRNYDYDFKQHKDSIGKDFRLEGDTLLNLADGTKEVVLLKGDSIVEHVNWADTLFHIQENNVLKKFKGHYFLNSRYSDTAWTVRKVWLHKGELTVAGITNQDEVQKLKEITETTADTISTNFSLTRRQFKQFVKQEGFGSGETFRRIAGADK
;
A
#
# COMPACT_ATOMS: atom_id res chain seq x y z
N MET A 1 -37.01 31.04 40.40
CA MET A 1 -35.69 30.79 39.78
C MET A 1 -35.74 29.46 39.05
N LYS A 2 -35.82 29.45 37.72
CA LYS A 2 -35.74 28.23 36.90
C LYS A 2 -34.45 28.37 36.07
N LYS A 3 -33.43 27.55 36.37
CA LYS A 3 -32.22 27.48 35.55
C LYS A 3 -32.48 26.48 34.43
N ALA A 4 -32.55 26.96 33.19
CA ALA A 4 -32.54 26.08 32.02
C ALA A 4 -31.13 25.54 31.85
N LEU A 5 -31.00 24.22 31.81
CA LEU A 5 -29.74 23.52 31.57
C LEU A 5 -29.58 23.39 30.05
N THR A 6 -28.69 24.19 29.47
CA THR A 6 -28.37 24.14 28.04
C THR A 6 -27.45 22.95 27.78
N THR A 7 -27.99 21.88 27.20
CA THR A 7 -27.19 20.72 26.78
C THR A 7 -26.53 21.04 25.44
N THR A 8 -25.25 21.39 25.46
CA THR A 8 -24.44 21.53 24.25
C THR A 8 -24.13 20.15 23.69
N VAL A 9 -24.78 19.78 22.57
CA VAL A 9 -24.44 18.59 21.79
C VAL A 9 -23.13 18.87 21.05
N LEU A 10 -22.03 18.26 21.53
CA LEU A 10 -20.74 18.29 20.84
C LEU A 10 -20.83 17.29 19.67
N PHE A 11 -21.04 17.81 18.46
CA PHE A 11 -20.95 17.05 17.22
C PHE A 11 -19.49 16.64 17.00
N THR A 12 -19.10 15.47 17.50
CA THR A 12 -17.84 14.83 17.12
C THR A 12 -17.92 14.47 15.64
N ALA A 13 -17.22 15.25 14.82
CA ALA A 13 -17.01 14.95 13.41
C ALA A 13 -16.28 13.61 13.31
N LEU A 14 -16.98 12.58 12.83
CA LEU A 14 -16.38 11.36 12.35
C LEU A 14 -15.45 11.75 11.19
N PHE A 15 -14.14 11.70 11.43
CA PHE A 15 -13.14 11.76 10.36
C PHE A 15 -13.33 10.52 9.50
N LEU A 16 -13.99 10.71 8.35
CA LEU A 16 -13.92 9.80 7.23
C LEU A 16 -12.45 9.75 6.81
N PHE A 17 -11.71 8.73 7.24
CA PHE A 17 -10.45 8.38 6.61
C PHE A 17 -10.78 7.91 5.20
N GLY A 18 -10.78 8.86 4.25
CA GLY A 18 -10.96 8.56 2.84
C GLY A 18 -9.83 7.66 2.35
N CYS A 19 -10.13 6.83 1.35
CA CYS A 19 -9.19 5.95 0.65
C CYS A 19 -8.19 6.72 -0.25
N ASP A 20 -8.03 8.03 -0.02
CA ASP A 20 -7.18 8.89 -0.82
C ASP A 20 -5.70 8.70 -0.43
N PRO A 21 -4.78 8.71 -1.41
CA PRO A 21 -3.36 8.68 -1.11
C PRO A 21 -2.96 9.89 -0.27
N ALA A 22 -2.13 9.67 0.75
CA ALA A 22 -1.66 10.74 1.64
C ALA A 22 -0.89 11.86 0.89
N ALA A 23 -0.24 11.49 -0.22
CA ALA A 23 0.40 12.44 -1.13
C ALA A 23 0.36 11.95 -2.58
N THR A 24 0.20 12.89 -3.49
CA THR A 24 0.28 12.73 -4.95
C THR A 24 1.20 13.78 -5.54
N PHE A 25 1.57 13.58 -6.81
CA PHE A 25 2.46 14.46 -7.55
C PHE A 25 1.87 14.87 -8.88
N THR A 26 2.13 16.10 -9.31
CA THR A 26 1.66 16.61 -10.61
C THR A 26 2.34 15.92 -11.80
N LYS A 27 3.50 15.29 -11.57
CA LYS A 27 4.31 14.60 -12.58
C LYS A 27 4.92 13.31 -12.00
N PRO A 28 5.22 12.30 -12.85
CA PRO A 28 5.97 11.13 -12.41
C PRO A 28 7.35 11.51 -11.88
N GLN A 29 7.69 11.03 -10.68
CA GLN A 29 8.91 11.33 -9.97
C GLN A 29 10.01 10.26 -10.14
N PRO A 30 11.29 10.67 -10.18
CA PRO A 30 11.72 12.06 -10.28
C PRO A 30 11.45 12.66 -11.67
N GLU A 31 11.22 13.98 -11.70
CA GLU A 31 11.21 14.75 -12.94
C GLU A 31 12.55 14.60 -13.69
N GLY A 32 12.49 14.36 -15.00
CA GLY A 32 13.67 14.13 -15.85
C GLY A 32 14.49 12.87 -15.49
N GLY A 33 13.91 11.94 -14.71
CA GLY A 33 14.51 10.63 -14.45
C GLY A 33 14.39 9.69 -15.65
N SER A 34 15.36 8.78 -15.78
CA SER A 34 15.33 7.73 -16.80
C SER A 34 14.17 6.78 -16.54
N GLU A 35 13.29 6.66 -17.52
CA GLU A 35 12.21 5.68 -17.56
C GLU A 35 12.77 4.33 -18.00
N LEU A 36 12.29 3.27 -17.36
CA LEU A 36 12.68 1.89 -17.65
C LEU A 36 11.51 1.16 -18.30
N THR A 37 11.81 0.42 -19.36
CA THR A 37 10.85 -0.46 -20.03
C THR A 37 10.76 -1.84 -19.38
N SER A 38 11.68 -2.16 -18.48
CA SER A 38 11.67 -3.38 -17.69
C SER A 38 12.26 -3.19 -16.29
N PHE A 39 11.81 -4.00 -15.32
CA PHE A 39 12.49 -4.20 -14.06
C PHE A 39 13.87 -4.81 -14.32
N PRO A 40 14.94 -4.26 -13.73
CA PRO A 40 16.26 -4.84 -13.87
C PRO A 40 16.33 -6.24 -13.27
N GLU A 41 17.11 -7.13 -13.89
CA GLU A 41 17.27 -8.54 -13.49
C GLU A 41 17.54 -8.72 -11.99
N ARG A 42 18.35 -7.86 -11.38
CA ARG A 42 18.63 -7.90 -9.94
C ARG A 42 17.39 -7.77 -9.04
N LEU A 43 16.30 -7.19 -9.54
CA LEU A 43 15.02 -7.08 -8.84
C LEU A 43 14.07 -8.21 -9.19
N GLN A 44 14.25 -8.89 -10.32
CA GLN A 44 13.38 -9.98 -10.73
C GLN A 44 13.54 -11.18 -9.80
N GLY A 45 12.47 -11.99 -9.71
CA GLY A 45 12.39 -13.18 -8.86
C GLY A 45 11.26 -13.11 -7.83
N LYS A 46 11.27 -14.07 -6.91
CA LYS A 46 10.26 -14.21 -5.85
C LYS A 46 10.82 -13.83 -4.48
N TYR A 47 10.01 -13.16 -3.68
CA TYR A 47 10.36 -12.69 -2.34
C TYR A 47 9.23 -13.00 -1.36
N MET A 48 9.57 -13.57 -0.22
CA MET A 48 8.64 -13.90 0.85
C MET A 48 8.45 -12.69 1.78
N ALA A 49 7.21 -12.34 2.10
CA ALA A 49 6.90 -11.32 3.11
C ALA A 49 7.35 -11.78 4.51
N ALA A 50 7.61 -10.82 5.41
CA ALA A 50 8.11 -11.12 6.74
C ALA A 50 7.15 -12.00 7.57
N ASP A 51 5.84 -11.82 7.38
CA ASP A 51 4.77 -12.58 8.02
C ASP A 51 4.51 -13.96 7.42
N GLN A 52 5.20 -14.30 6.32
CA GLN A 52 5.00 -15.53 5.53
C GLN A 52 3.61 -15.66 4.88
N ALA A 53 2.76 -14.63 4.93
CA ALA A 53 1.39 -14.68 4.42
C ALA A 53 1.31 -14.41 2.92
N SER A 54 2.43 -14.01 2.29
CA SER A 54 2.44 -13.67 0.87
C SER A 54 3.82 -13.75 0.22
N VAL A 55 3.80 -13.99 -1.10
CA VAL A 55 4.97 -13.97 -1.98
C VAL A 55 4.82 -12.87 -3.01
N LEU A 56 5.77 -11.94 -3.01
CA LEU A 56 5.96 -10.94 -4.06
C LEU A 56 6.76 -11.54 -5.22
N ALA A 57 6.21 -11.53 -6.42
CA ALA A 57 6.89 -11.93 -7.65
C ALA A 57 7.12 -10.71 -8.56
N ILE A 58 8.34 -10.56 -9.06
CA ILE A 58 8.74 -9.50 -9.98
C ILE A 58 9.25 -10.14 -11.27
N THR A 59 8.57 -9.89 -12.39
CA THR A 59 9.02 -10.20 -13.74
C THR A 59 9.65 -8.97 -14.39
N ASP A 60 9.97 -9.05 -15.68
CA ASP A 60 10.45 -7.91 -16.45
C ASP A 60 9.46 -6.73 -16.46
N LYS A 61 8.15 -6.96 -16.38
CA LYS A 61 7.14 -5.88 -16.44
C LYS A 61 6.16 -5.83 -15.28
N LEU A 62 6.01 -6.93 -14.53
CA LEU A 62 4.95 -7.08 -13.53
C LEU A 62 5.54 -7.29 -12.14
N MET A 63 4.98 -6.59 -11.16
CA MET A 63 5.15 -6.83 -9.73
C MET A 63 3.79 -7.22 -9.17
N ILE A 64 3.66 -8.47 -8.73
CA ILE A 64 2.43 -9.07 -8.21
C ILE A 64 2.68 -9.69 -6.84
N ARG A 65 1.76 -9.48 -5.90
CA ARG A 65 1.81 -10.07 -4.57
C ARG A 65 0.73 -11.13 -4.47
N ASN A 66 1.13 -12.37 -4.19
CA ASN A 66 0.21 -13.49 -4.03
C ASN A 66 0.09 -13.79 -2.54
N TYR A 67 -1.13 -13.80 -2.03
CA TYR A 67 -1.46 -14.20 -0.67
C TYR A 67 -1.90 -15.64 -0.67
N ASP A 68 -1.36 -16.41 0.26
CA ASP A 68 -1.66 -17.82 0.44
C ASP A 68 -1.42 -18.14 1.92
N TYR A 69 -2.50 -18.08 2.71
CA TYR A 69 -2.42 -18.29 4.15
C TYR A 69 -3.73 -18.76 4.75
N ASP A 70 -3.63 -19.40 5.90
CA ASP A 70 -4.79 -19.78 6.71
C ASP A 70 -5.14 -18.64 7.67
N PHE A 71 -6.34 -18.08 7.53
CA PHE A 71 -6.89 -17.12 8.47
C PHE A 71 -7.69 -17.87 9.55
N LYS A 72 -7.27 -17.73 10.81
CA LYS A 72 -7.94 -18.34 11.96
C LYS A 72 -8.66 -17.29 12.79
N GLN A 73 -9.95 -17.49 13.03
CA GLN A 73 -10.75 -16.66 13.93
C GLN A 73 -11.67 -17.49 14.82
N HIS A 74 -12.08 -16.91 15.95
CA HIS A 74 -13.07 -17.52 16.83
C HIS A 74 -14.47 -17.42 16.22
N LYS A 75 -15.34 -18.42 16.45
CA LYS A 75 -16.71 -18.44 15.90
C LYS A 75 -17.52 -17.20 16.30
N ASP A 76 -17.35 -16.72 17.53
CA ASP A 76 -18.03 -15.52 18.01
C ASP A 76 -17.50 -14.21 17.39
N SER A 77 -16.37 -14.26 16.66
CA SER A 77 -15.81 -13.13 15.92
C SER A 77 -16.36 -13.02 14.49
N ILE A 78 -17.13 -14.01 14.04
CA ILE A 78 -17.77 -13.98 12.72
C ILE A 78 -18.71 -12.77 12.65
N GLY A 79 -18.53 -11.96 11.61
CA GLY A 79 -19.35 -10.77 11.37
C GLY A 79 -20.83 -11.11 11.20
N LYS A 80 -21.70 -10.16 11.52
CA LYS A 80 -23.17 -10.33 11.40
C LYS A 80 -23.63 -10.62 9.97
N ASP A 81 -22.81 -10.25 8.99
CA ASP A 81 -23.04 -10.48 7.57
C ASP A 81 -22.72 -11.92 7.14
N PHE A 82 -22.24 -12.76 8.06
CA PHE A 82 -21.91 -14.14 7.79
C PHE A 82 -22.70 -15.09 8.69
N ARG A 83 -23.00 -16.28 8.17
CA ARG A 83 -23.63 -17.36 8.91
C ARG A 83 -22.85 -18.65 8.73
N LEU A 84 -22.49 -19.29 9.83
CA LEU A 84 -21.89 -20.61 9.81
C LEU A 84 -22.99 -21.68 9.81
N GLU A 85 -23.04 -22.50 8.75
CA GLU A 85 -23.95 -23.64 8.59
C GLU A 85 -23.13 -24.91 8.44
N GLY A 86 -22.93 -25.66 9.54
CA GLY A 86 -22.02 -26.80 9.55
C GLY A 86 -20.57 -26.35 9.33
N ASP A 87 -19.93 -26.86 8.27
CA ASP A 87 -18.59 -26.49 7.81
C ASP A 87 -18.60 -25.41 6.71
N THR A 88 -19.76 -24.79 6.45
CA THR A 88 -19.91 -23.78 5.40
C THR A 88 -20.15 -22.41 5.99
N LEU A 89 -19.32 -21.43 5.64
CA LEU A 89 -19.54 -20.01 5.93
C LEU A 89 -20.30 -19.37 4.76
N LEU A 90 -21.51 -18.88 5.02
CA LEU A 90 -22.37 -18.19 4.06
C LEU A 90 -22.26 -16.68 4.26
N ASN A 91 -21.87 -15.95 3.22
CA ASN A 91 -21.98 -14.51 3.15
C ASN A 91 -23.44 -14.12 2.83
N LEU A 92 -24.09 -13.39 3.74
CA LEU A 92 -25.49 -12.99 3.62
C LEU A 92 -25.69 -11.81 2.66
N ALA A 93 -24.63 -11.07 2.33
CA ALA A 93 -24.70 -9.92 1.42
C ALA A 93 -24.81 -10.34 -0.05
N ASP A 94 -24.07 -11.37 -0.46
CA ASP A 94 -24.00 -11.81 -1.86
C ASP A 94 -24.35 -13.30 -2.07
N GLY A 95 -24.59 -14.05 -0.99
CA GLY A 95 -24.94 -15.47 -1.03
C GLY A 95 -23.77 -16.42 -1.29
N THR A 96 -22.53 -15.91 -1.31
CA THR A 96 -21.34 -16.74 -1.51
C THR A 96 -21.11 -17.69 -0.35
N LYS A 97 -20.56 -18.87 -0.65
CA LYS A 97 -20.33 -19.94 0.31
C LYS A 97 -18.89 -20.38 0.26
N GLU A 98 -18.28 -20.52 1.43
CA GLU A 98 -16.92 -21.01 1.59
C GLU A 98 -16.91 -22.19 2.58
N VAL A 99 -16.18 -23.25 2.24
CA VAL A 99 -15.95 -24.37 3.15
C VAL A 99 -14.81 -24.01 4.08
N VAL A 100 -15.06 -24.05 5.39
CA VAL A 100 -14.10 -23.70 6.42
C VAL A 100 -13.70 -24.92 7.25
N LEU A 101 -12.47 -24.92 7.74
CA LEU A 101 -12.00 -25.96 8.65
C LEU A 101 -12.36 -25.60 10.09
N LEU A 102 -13.24 -26.39 10.70
CA LEU A 102 -13.63 -26.23 12.10
C LEU A 102 -12.56 -26.83 13.04
N LYS A 103 -12.05 -26.04 13.99
CA LYS A 103 -11.12 -26.49 15.04
C LYS A 103 -11.62 -26.01 16.40
N GLY A 104 -12.47 -26.81 17.04
CA GLY A 104 -13.05 -26.47 18.34
C GLY A 104 -13.95 -25.24 18.27
N ASP A 105 -13.56 -24.18 18.94
CA ASP A 105 -14.23 -22.87 18.97
C ASP A 105 -13.82 -21.96 17.79
N SER A 106 -12.87 -22.41 16.97
CA SER A 106 -12.29 -21.64 15.89
C SER A 106 -12.75 -22.14 14.53
N ILE A 107 -12.79 -21.23 13.56
CA ILE A 107 -12.83 -21.53 12.13
C ILE A 107 -11.48 -21.16 11.49
N VAL A 108 -11.12 -21.90 10.44
CA VAL A 108 -9.95 -21.62 9.62
C VAL A 108 -10.40 -21.52 8.17
N GLU A 109 -10.19 -20.35 7.58
CA GLU A 109 -10.45 -20.01 6.18
C GLU A 109 -9.12 -20.03 5.42
N HIS A 110 -9.12 -20.57 4.20
CA HIS A 110 -7.93 -20.59 3.36
C HIS A 110 -7.97 -19.43 2.37
N VAL A 111 -7.14 -18.42 2.59
CA VAL A 111 -7.13 -17.20 1.79
C VAL A 111 -6.13 -17.34 0.65
N ASN A 112 -6.64 -17.27 -0.58
CA ASN A 112 -5.83 -17.23 -1.79
C ASN A 112 -6.29 -16.11 -2.73
N TRP A 113 -5.43 -15.12 -2.96
CA TRP A 113 -5.68 -14.06 -3.94
C TRP A 113 -4.38 -13.37 -4.36
N ALA A 114 -4.43 -12.61 -5.45
CA ALA A 114 -3.28 -11.88 -5.95
C ALA A 114 -3.58 -10.38 -6.13
N ASP A 115 -2.65 -9.54 -5.69
CA ASP A 115 -2.66 -8.10 -5.83
C ASP A 115 -1.62 -7.66 -6.88
N THR A 116 -2.07 -6.96 -7.93
CA THR A 116 -1.15 -6.36 -8.89
C THR A 116 -0.61 -5.06 -8.31
N LEU A 117 0.59 -5.13 -7.74
CA LEU A 117 1.25 -3.94 -7.22
C LEU A 117 1.67 -3.01 -8.35
N PHE A 118 2.27 -3.50 -9.44
CA PHE A 118 2.71 -2.61 -10.52
C PHE A 118 2.87 -3.35 -11.85
N HIS A 119 2.36 -2.78 -12.94
CA HIS A 119 2.58 -3.27 -14.29
C HIS A 119 3.12 -2.12 -15.15
N ILE A 120 4.32 -2.27 -15.73
CA ILE A 120 4.92 -1.25 -16.60
C ILE A 120 4.06 -1.11 -17.87
N GLN A 121 3.37 0.03 -17.98
CA GLN A 121 2.46 0.35 -19.09
C GLN A 121 2.25 1.88 -19.16
N GLU A 122 1.43 2.37 -20.08
CA GLU A 122 1.25 3.82 -20.33
C GLU A 122 0.97 4.65 -19.07
N ASN A 123 0.11 4.16 -18.17
CA ASN A 123 -0.27 4.85 -16.93
C ASN A 123 0.60 4.48 -15.71
N ASN A 124 1.64 3.67 -15.91
CA ASN A 124 2.53 3.16 -14.86
C ASN A 124 3.99 3.22 -15.31
N VAL A 125 4.71 4.24 -14.85
CA VAL A 125 6.08 4.53 -15.30
C VAL A 125 7.09 4.12 -14.24
N LEU A 126 7.96 3.17 -14.59
CA LEU A 126 9.09 2.78 -13.74
C LEU A 126 10.25 3.76 -13.96
N LYS A 127 10.73 4.42 -12.90
CA LYS A 127 11.90 5.32 -12.98
C LYS A 127 13.04 4.86 -12.10
N LYS A 128 14.28 5.07 -12.55
CA LYS A 128 15.50 4.81 -11.75
C LYS A 128 16.11 6.11 -11.25
N PHE A 129 16.44 6.15 -9.96
CA PHE A 129 17.14 7.30 -9.39
C PHE A 129 17.98 6.93 -8.17
N LYS A 130 19.27 7.28 -8.22
CA LYS A 130 20.25 7.11 -7.11
C LYS A 130 20.25 5.71 -6.48
N GLY A 131 20.20 4.67 -7.31
CA GLY A 131 20.24 3.26 -6.87
C GLY A 131 18.89 2.67 -6.46
N HIS A 132 17.85 3.50 -6.36
CA HIS A 132 16.47 3.11 -6.09
C HIS A 132 15.62 3.15 -7.36
N TYR A 133 14.45 2.55 -7.27
CA TYR A 133 13.42 2.56 -8.31
C TYR A 133 12.15 3.18 -7.76
N PHE A 134 11.41 3.84 -8.65
CA PHE A 134 10.20 4.58 -8.29
C PHE A 134 9.08 4.11 -9.21
N LEU A 135 8.05 3.56 -8.59
CA LEU A 135 6.83 3.08 -9.23
C LEU A 135 5.87 4.26 -9.30
N ASN A 136 5.73 4.87 -10.47
CA ASN A 136 4.82 5.98 -10.68
C ASN A 136 3.53 5.46 -11.27
N SER A 137 2.42 5.57 -10.53
CA SER A 137 1.10 5.16 -11.01
C SER A 137 0.21 6.39 -11.16
N ARG A 138 -0.44 6.53 -12.32
CA ARG A 138 -1.40 7.62 -12.54
C ARG A 138 -2.61 7.38 -11.64
N TYR A 139 -2.88 8.34 -10.76
CA TYR A 139 -4.02 8.32 -9.84
C TYR A 139 -5.23 9.04 -10.46
N SER A 140 -4.97 10.17 -11.12
CA SER A 140 -5.94 10.92 -11.91
C SER A 140 -5.24 11.58 -13.10
N ASP A 141 -5.98 12.32 -13.93
CA ASP A 141 -5.40 13.05 -15.07
C ASP A 141 -4.30 14.05 -14.68
N THR A 142 -4.30 14.50 -13.43
CA THR A 142 -3.38 15.53 -12.92
C THR A 142 -2.55 15.07 -11.71
N ALA A 143 -2.65 13.80 -11.32
CA ALA A 143 -2.04 13.29 -10.10
C ALA A 143 -1.43 11.90 -10.27
N TRP A 144 -0.25 11.71 -9.68
CA TRP A 144 0.52 10.47 -9.67
C TRP A 144 0.81 10.05 -8.24
N THR A 145 0.66 8.77 -7.93
CA THR A 145 1.22 8.18 -6.71
C THR A 145 2.62 7.63 -7.00
N VAL A 146 3.47 7.63 -5.98
CA VAL A 146 4.85 7.18 -6.09
C VAL A 146 5.16 6.22 -4.97
N ARG A 147 5.68 5.03 -5.31
CA ARG A 147 6.29 4.12 -4.35
C ARG A 147 7.78 3.97 -4.63
N LYS A 148 8.59 3.86 -3.59
CA LYS A 148 10.02 3.61 -3.67
C LYS A 148 10.30 2.13 -3.50
N VAL A 149 11.15 1.58 -4.37
CA VAL A 149 11.60 0.19 -4.33
C VAL A 149 13.11 0.16 -4.25
N TRP A 150 13.65 -0.64 -3.33
CA TRP A 150 15.09 -0.86 -3.22
C TRP A 150 15.41 -2.25 -2.72
N LEU A 151 16.59 -2.73 -3.12
CA LEU A 151 17.14 -4.00 -2.69
C LEU A 151 18.41 -3.73 -1.89
N HIS A 152 18.48 -4.24 -0.66
CA HIS A 152 19.65 -4.15 0.21
C HIS A 152 19.87 -5.49 0.90
N LYS A 153 21.07 -6.08 0.72
CA LYS A 153 21.46 -7.38 1.32
C LYS A 153 20.44 -8.52 1.10
N GLY A 154 19.83 -8.58 -0.08
CA GLY A 154 18.84 -9.61 -0.44
C GLY A 154 17.42 -9.34 0.08
N GLU A 155 17.21 -8.25 0.80
CA GLU A 155 15.90 -7.77 1.24
C GLU A 155 15.40 -6.67 0.30
N LEU A 156 14.23 -6.89 -0.28
CA LEU A 156 13.54 -5.93 -1.13
C LEU A 156 12.53 -5.17 -0.27
N THR A 157 12.54 -3.85 -0.34
CA THR A 157 11.53 -3.02 0.32
C THR A 157 10.70 -2.27 -0.71
N VAL A 158 9.39 -2.24 -0.49
CA VAL A 158 8.42 -1.43 -1.24
C VAL A 158 7.77 -0.47 -0.25
N ALA A 159 7.96 0.84 -0.44
CA ALA A 159 7.47 1.86 0.48
C ALA A 159 6.65 2.93 -0.24
N GLY A 160 5.58 3.37 0.40
CA GLY A 160 4.75 4.49 -0.04
C GLY A 160 4.96 5.72 0.84
N ILE A 161 4.11 6.73 0.61
CA ILE A 161 3.96 7.87 1.51
C ILE A 161 2.63 7.67 2.22
N THR A 162 2.66 7.39 3.51
CA THR A 162 1.46 6.94 4.25
C THR A 162 1.22 7.67 5.57
N ASN A 163 2.25 8.30 6.13
CA ASN A 163 2.14 9.00 7.41
C ASN A 163 2.22 10.52 7.25
N GLN A 164 1.72 11.24 8.26
CA GLN A 164 1.69 12.70 8.26
C GLN A 164 3.09 13.33 8.28
N ASP A 165 4.08 12.67 8.89
CA ASP A 165 5.45 13.17 8.95
C ASP A 165 6.09 13.25 7.55
N GLU A 166 5.86 12.25 6.69
CA GLU A 166 6.31 12.25 5.30
C GLU A 166 5.60 13.34 4.48
N VAL A 167 4.30 13.55 4.71
CA VAL A 167 3.56 14.65 4.06
C VAL A 167 4.10 16.00 4.53
N GLN A 168 4.45 16.15 5.81
CA GLN A 168 5.02 17.37 6.36
C GLN A 168 6.40 17.67 5.75
N LYS A 169 7.26 16.65 5.60
CA LYS A 169 8.53 16.77 4.86
C LYS A 169 8.31 17.27 3.43
N LEU A 170 7.25 16.82 2.73
CA LEU A 170 6.90 17.34 1.41
C LEU A 170 6.54 18.82 1.45
N LYS A 171 5.67 19.23 2.39
CA LYS A 171 5.27 20.64 2.54
C LYS A 171 6.47 21.56 2.79
N GLU A 172 7.40 21.13 3.63
CA GLU A 172 8.63 21.87 3.96
C GLU A 172 9.52 22.08 2.73
N ILE A 173 9.76 21.02 1.95
CA ILE A 173 10.65 21.13 0.78
C ILE A 173 9.99 21.85 -0.41
N THR A 174 8.65 21.88 -0.48
CA THR A 174 7.91 22.59 -1.52
C THR A 174 7.54 24.01 -1.13
N GLU A 175 7.98 24.49 0.04
CA GLU A 175 7.65 25.82 0.57
C GLU A 175 6.13 26.07 0.59
N THR A 176 5.33 25.00 0.73
CA THR A 176 3.88 25.09 0.78
C THR A 176 3.48 25.51 2.18
N THR A 177 2.72 26.61 2.29
CA THR A 177 2.30 27.16 3.58
C THR A 177 1.47 26.15 4.38
N ALA A 178 1.69 26.09 5.69
CA ALA A 178 1.10 25.11 6.60
C ALA A 178 -0.44 25.09 6.56
N ASP A 179 -1.07 26.22 6.24
CA ASP A 179 -2.53 26.39 6.19
C ASP A 179 -3.20 25.75 4.98
N THR A 180 -2.43 25.19 4.03
CA THR A 180 -3.00 24.51 2.86
C THR A 180 -3.09 23.00 3.11
N ILE A 181 -4.28 22.43 2.92
CA ILE A 181 -4.54 20.97 2.91
C ILE A 181 -4.07 20.36 1.58
N SER A 182 -2.95 20.84 1.02
CA SER A 182 -2.48 20.32 -0.26
C SER A 182 -1.87 18.94 -0.08
N THR A 183 -2.41 17.97 -0.80
CA THR A 183 -1.89 16.60 -0.94
C THR A 183 -1.36 16.33 -2.35
N ASN A 184 -1.39 17.32 -3.27
CA ASN A 184 -0.81 17.22 -4.61
C ASN A 184 0.38 18.17 -4.73
N PHE A 185 1.57 17.60 -4.95
CA PHE A 185 2.83 18.32 -4.89
C PHE A 185 3.53 18.40 -6.25
N SER A 186 4.09 19.57 -6.54
CA SER A 186 4.98 19.76 -7.69
C SER A 186 6.41 19.86 -7.19
N LEU A 187 7.20 18.81 -7.43
CA LEU A 187 8.60 18.75 -6.99
C LEU A 187 9.54 18.89 -8.18
N THR A 188 10.55 19.73 -8.00
CA THR A 188 11.77 19.66 -8.82
C THR A 188 12.55 18.39 -8.49
N ARG A 189 13.40 17.97 -9.42
CA ARG A 189 14.34 16.84 -9.20
C ARG A 189 15.22 17.03 -7.96
N ARG A 190 15.57 18.27 -7.59
CA ARG A 190 16.36 18.59 -6.40
C ARG A 190 15.56 18.38 -5.11
N GLN A 191 14.31 18.86 -5.08
CA GLN A 191 13.41 18.65 -3.94
C GLN A 191 13.11 17.17 -3.75
N PHE A 192 12.80 16.43 -4.82
CA PHE A 192 12.61 14.98 -4.73
C PHE A 192 13.84 14.25 -4.18
N LYS A 193 15.04 14.66 -4.60
CA LYS A 193 16.29 14.12 -4.03
C LYS A 193 16.40 14.41 -2.53
N GLN A 194 16.01 15.59 -2.08
CA GLN A 194 16.01 15.96 -0.66
C GLN A 194 15.00 15.11 0.11
N PHE A 195 13.79 14.94 -0.42
CA PHE A 195 12.74 14.10 0.15
C PHE A 195 13.23 12.66 0.39
N VAL A 196 13.82 12.04 -0.64
CA VAL A 196 14.36 10.68 -0.55
C VAL A 196 15.49 10.57 0.48
N LYS A 197 16.30 11.62 0.64
CA LYS A 197 17.39 11.67 1.63
C LYS A 197 16.90 11.83 3.06
N GLN A 198 15.77 12.50 3.27
CA GLN A 198 15.13 12.69 4.57
C GLN A 198 14.20 11.53 4.94
N GLU A 199 14.39 10.36 4.31
CA GLU A 199 13.56 9.17 4.53
C GLU A 199 12.06 9.44 4.30
N GLY A 200 11.72 10.14 3.21
CA GLY A 200 10.34 10.42 2.79
C GLY A 200 9.53 9.19 2.32
N PHE A 201 10.12 8.00 2.39
CA PHE A 201 9.49 6.72 2.08
C PHE A 201 9.91 5.71 3.15
N GLY A 202 9.72 6.10 4.41
CA GLY A 202 10.15 5.34 5.58
C GLY A 202 9.19 4.21 5.92
N SER A 203 7.91 4.36 5.58
CA SER A 203 6.90 3.34 5.80
C SER A 203 6.77 2.41 4.59
N GLY A 204 7.21 1.17 4.74
CA GLY A 204 7.17 0.17 3.68
C GLY A 204 7.28 -1.26 4.19
N GLU A 205 6.98 -2.17 3.30
CA GLU A 205 7.05 -3.60 3.57
C GLU A 205 8.33 -4.19 3.01
N THR A 206 8.92 -5.13 3.75
CA THR A 206 10.16 -5.79 3.38
C THR A 206 9.92 -7.26 3.08
N PHE A 207 10.56 -7.74 2.01
CA PHE A 207 10.46 -9.08 1.49
C PHE A 207 11.84 -9.70 1.32
N ARG A 208 11.99 -10.96 1.68
CA ARG A 208 13.26 -11.70 1.56
C ARG A 208 13.26 -12.57 0.32
N ARG A 209 14.33 -12.48 -0.48
CA ARG A 209 14.46 -13.30 -1.70
C ARG A 209 14.38 -14.79 -1.34
N ILE A 210 13.57 -15.53 -2.10
CA ILE A 210 13.46 -16.99 -1.98
C ILE A 210 14.62 -17.61 -2.77
N ALA A 211 15.50 -18.35 -2.08
CA ALA A 211 16.64 -19.01 -2.71
C ALA A 211 16.17 -20.11 -3.68
N GLY A 212 16.74 -20.16 -4.89
CA GLY A 212 16.46 -21.21 -5.88
C GLY A 212 15.22 -21.00 -6.76
N ALA A 213 14.57 -19.83 -6.70
CA ALA A 213 13.39 -19.50 -7.53
C ALA A 213 13.71 -19.10 -8.98
N ASP A 214 15.00 -19.14 -9.39
CA ASP A 214 15.49 -18.74 -10.72
C ASP A 214 15.67 -19.94 -11.67
N LYS A 215 14.89 -21.02 -11.51
CA LYS A 215 14.90 -22.19 -12.43
C LYS A 215 13.52 -22.52 -12.93
#